data_AF-A0A963Z1G1-F1
#
_entry.id   AF-A0A963Z1G1-F1
#
_cell.length_a   1.000
_cell.length_b   1.000
_cell.length_c   1.000
_cell.angle_alpha   90.00
_cell.angle_beta   90.00
_cell.angle_gamma   90.00
#
_symmetry.space_group_name_H-M   'P 1'
#
loop_
_entity.id
_entity.type
_entity.pdbx_description
1 polymer ?
#
loop_
_entity_poly.entity_id
_entity_poly.type
_entity_poly.pdbx_seq_one_letter_code
_entity_poly.pdbx_strand_id
1 'polypeptide(L)'
;MSKGKHYVVIDTSGRAENIKPEWAWLDILDNVSRIVGSAGGHAPLPDKLLLNGVTIVSKGLDQIGWDYGQRRQKLNAENQAKLVEEFPEPTGDAP
;
A
#
# COMPACT_ATOMS: atom_id res chain seq x y z
N MET A 1 14.29 -16.73 20.94
CA MET A 1 13.50 -16.95 19.70
C MET A 1 12.94 -15.60 19.28
N SER A 2 13.36 -15.04 18.14
CA SER A 2 12.71 -13.85 17.59
C SER A 2 11.28 -14.27 17.23
N LYS A 3 10.27 -13.76 17.94
CA LYS A 3 8.88 -14.00 17.58
C LYS A 3 8.66 -13.38 16.21
N GLY A 4 8.35 -14.20 15.20
CA GLY A 4 8.01 -13.72 13.86
C GLY A 4 6.91 -12.66 13.93
N LYS A 5 6.90 -11.72 12.98
CA LYS A 5 5.82 -10.74 12.87
C LYS A 5 4.64 -11.41 12.17
N HIS A 6 3.53 -11.59 12.88
CA HIS A 6 2.30 -12.14 12.34
C HIS A 6 1.25 -11.05 12.25
N TYR A 7 0.92 -10.64 11.03
CA TYR A 7 -0.07 -9.60 10.78
C TYR A 7 -1.43 -10.21 10.41
N VAL A 8 -2.50 -9.61 10.93
CA VAL A 8 -3.88 -9.98 10.60
C VAL A 8 -4.66 -8.72 10.26
N VAL A 9 -5.25 -8.67 9.07
CA VAL A 9 -6.15 -7.59 8.65
C VAL A 9 -7.58 -8.01 8.95
N ILE A 10 -8.38 -7.09 9.48
CA ILE A 10 -9.83 -7.28 9.66
C ILE A 10 -10.55 -6.24 8.82
N ASP A 11 -11.47 -6.67 7.97
CA ASP A 11 -12.27 -5.78 7.13
C ASP A 11 -13.49 -5.18 7.86
N THR A 12 -14.18 -4.25 7.18
CA THR A 12 -15.40 -3.61 7.69
C THR A 12 -16.56 -4.57 7.94
N SER A 13 -16.53 -5.79 7.36
CA SER A 13 -17.52 -6.85 7.61
C SER A 13 -17.16 -7.73 8.81
N GLY A 14 -15.97 -7.55 9.38
CA GLY A 14 -15.44 -8.35 10.49
C GLY A 14 -14.70 -9.60 10.06
N ARG A 15 -14.45 -9.81 8.76
CA ARG A 15 -13.66 -10.93 8.27
C ARG A 15 -12.19 -10.68 8.53
N ALA A 16 -11.52 -11.66 9.13
CA ALA A 16 -10.09 -11.64 9.39
C ALA A 16 -9.32 -12.41 8.31
N GLU A 17 -8.19 -11.87 7.87
CA GLU A 17 -7.26 -12.49 6.93
C GLU A 17 -5.83 -12.44 7.46
N ASN A 18 -5.15 -13.58 7.44
CA ASN A 18 -3.73 -13.66 7.78
C ASN A 18 -2.90 -13.12 6.63
N ILE A 19 -2.02 -12.19 6.93
CA ILE A 19 -1.05 -11.69 5.97
C ILE A 19 0.15 -12.63 5.89
N LYS A 20 0.80 -12.67 4.73
CA LYS A 20 2.00 -13.47 4.51
C LYS A 20 3.10 -13.12 5.54
N PRO A 21 3.75 -14.13 6.14
CA PRO A 21 4.68 -13.92 7.27
C PRO A 21 5.94 -13.12 6.91
N GLU A 22 6.30 -13.04 5.64
CA GLU A 22 7.44 -12.27 5.12
C GLU A 22 7.12 -10.80 4.82
N TRP A 23 5.85 -10.39 4.86
CA TRP A 23 5.47 -9.02 4.51
C TRP A 23 5.91 -8.02 5.58
N ALA A 24 6.60 -6.99 5.11
CA ALA A 24 6.87 -5.80 5.89
C ALA A 24 5.66 -4.85 5.88
N TRP A 25 5.76 -3.79 6.69
CA TRP A 25 4.72 -2.77 6.77
C TRP A 25 4.33 -2.17 5.42
N LEU A 26 5.31 -1.88 4.55
CA LEU A 26 5.04 -1.29 3.24
C LEU A 26 4.35 -2.28 2.29
N ASP A 27 4.66 -3.59 2.37
CA ASP A 27 3.97 -4.61 1.57
C ASP A 27 2.49 -4.72 1.97
N ILE A 28 2.19 -4.56 3.27
CA ILE A 28 0.82 -4.51 3.78
C ILE A 28 0.10 -3.29 3.20
N LEU A 29 0.72 -2.11 3.26
CA LEU A 29 0.13 -0.89 2.71
C LEU A 29 -0.08 -0.97 1.20
N ASP A 30 0.86 -1.55 0.46
CA ASP A 30 0.73 -1.83 -0.97
C ASP A 30 -0.50 -2.70 -1.26
N ASN A 31 -0.68 -3.77 -0.49
CA ASN A 31 -1.83 -4.66 -0.67
C ASN A 31 -3.15 -3.98 -0.30
N VAL A 32 -3.20 -3.25 0.81
CA VAL A 32 -4.40 -2.50 1.21
C VAL A 32 -4.73 -1.44 0.17
N SER A 33 -3.74 -0.68 -0.31
CA SER A 33 -3.91 0.31 -1.37
C SER A 33 -4.51 -0.29 -2.64
N ARG A 34 -4.02 -1.47 -3.04
CA ARG A 34 -4.56 -2.22 -4.18
C ARG A 34 -6.01 -2.66 -3.96
N ILE A 35 -6.34 -3.14 -2.76
CA ILE A 35 -7.72 -3.52 -2.42
C ILE A 35 -8.63 -2.30 -2.50
N VAL A 36 -8.27 -1.20 -1.84
CA VAL A 36 -9.08 0.03 -1.83
C VAL A 36 -9.23 0.62 -3.23
N GLY A 37 -8.15 0.64 -4.03
CA GLY A 37 -8.19 1.15 -5.41
C GLY A 37 -8.96 0.27 -6.40
N SER A 38 -9.19 -1.00 -6.09
CA SER A 38 -9.97 -1.93 -6.92
C SER A 38 -11.38 -2.21 -6.39
N ALA A 39 -11.64 -1.88 -5.13
CA ALA A 39 -12.94 -2.01 -4.50
C ALA A 39 -13.93 -1.02 -5.12
N GLY A 40 -14.98 -1.55 -5.77
CA GLY A 40 -16.18 -0.77 -6.03
C GLY A 40 -16.86 -0.36 -4.72
N GLY A 41 -17.76 0.63 -4.75
CA GLY A 41 -18.36 1.26 -3.55
C GLY A 41 -19.17 0.36 -2.59
N HIS A 42 -19.23 -0.95 -2.83
CA HIS A 42 -19.95 -1.93 -2.00
C HIS A 42 -19.06 -3.06 -1.46
N ALA A 43 -17.76 -3.08 -1.75
CA ALA A 43 -16.86 -4.12 -1.24
C ALA A 43 -16.44 -3.82 0.21
N PRO A 44 -16.35 -4.83 1.10
CA PRO A 44 -15.72 -4.67 2.40
C PRO A 44 -14.29 -4.16 2.26
N LEU A 45 -13.93 -3.17 3.07
CA LEU A 45 -12.61 -2.53 3.03
C LEU A 45 -11.78 -2.96 4.24
N PRO A 46 -10.45 -3.04 4.13
CA PRO A 46 -9.57 -3.26 5.28
C PRO A 46 -9.77 -2.16 6.34
N ASP A 47 -10.05 -2.50 7.60
CA ASP A 47 -10.33 -1.50 8.65
C ASP A 47 -9.31 -1.56 9.80
N LYS A 48 -8.96 -2.77 10.26
CA LYS A 48 -8.09 -2.98 11.43
C LYS A 48 -6.89 -3.83 11.08
N LEU A 49 -5.82 -3.65 11.86
CA LEU A 49 -4.60 -4.44 11.76
C LEU A 49 -4.15 -4.90 13.15
N LEU A 50 -3.88 -6.19 13.26
CA LEU A 50 -3.25 -6.79 14.43
C LEU A 50 -1.82 -7.21 14.08
N LEU A 51 -0.91 -7.07 15.04
CA LEU A 51 0.44 -7.62 15.03
C LEU A 51 0.60 -8.53 16.24
N ASN A 52 0.86 -9.82 16.00
CA ASN A 52 1.04 -10.82 17.04
C ASN A 52 -0.14 -10.84 18.05
N GLY A 53 -1.36 -10.67 17.54
CA GLY A 53 -2.60 -10.63 18.34
C GLY A 53 -2.90 -9.28 19.00
N VAL A 54 -2.02 -8.28 18.88
CA VAL A 54 -2.22 -6.93 19.43
C VAL A 54 -2.71 -6.01 18.32
N THR A 55 -3.83 -5.32 18.54
CA THR A 55 -4.33 -4.29 17.61
C THR A 55 -3.34 -3.13 17.53
N ILE A 56 -2.79 -2.89 16.35
CA ILE A 56 -1.88 -1.76 16.05
C ILE A 56 -2.55 -0.69 15.19
N VAL A 57 -3.62 -1.04 14.47
CA VAL A 57 -4.54 -0.10 13.81
C VAL A 57 -5.95 -0.52 14.20
N SER A 58 -6.68 0.36 14.89
CA SER A 58 -8.00 0.06 15.46
C SER A 58 -9.17 0.40 14.52
N LYS A 59 -8.94 1.27 13.53
CA LYS A 59 -9.89 1.67 12.48
C LYS A 59 -9.13 2.40 11.37
N GLY A 60 -9.68 2.42 10.15
CA GLY A 60 -9.22 3.31 9.06
C GLY A 60 -7.97 2.83 8.33
N LEU A 61 -7.67 1.53 8.37
CA LEU A 61 -6.54 0.96 7.63
C LEU A 61 -6.66 1.21 6.11
N ASP A 62 -7.87 1.18 5.58
CA ASP A 62 -8.23 1.55 4.20
C ASP A 62 -7.79 2.96 3.86
N GLN A 63 -8.09 3.94 4.70
CA GLN A 63 -7.67 5.34 4.49
C GLN A 63 -6.14 5.45 4.49
N ILE A 64 -5.47 4.77 5.42
CA ILE A 64 -4.00 4.75 5.48
C ILE A 64 -3.42 4.17 4.19
N GLY A 65 -3.98 3.05 3.69
CA GLY A 65 -3.55 2.45 2.42
C GLY A 65 -3.87 3.30 1.20
N TRP A 66 -5.00 4.01 1.20
CA TRP A 66 -5.35 4.98 0.15
C TRP A 66 -4.34 6.12 0.09
N ASP A 67 -4.10 6.79 1.22
CA ASP A 67 -3.19 7.93 1.32
C ASP A 67 -1.76 7.52 0.92
N TYR A 68 -1.34 6.34 1.37
CA TYR A 68 -0.08 5.74 0.98
C TYR A 68 0.01 5.53 -0.54
N GLY A 69 -1.03 4.95 -1.17
CA GLY A 69 -1.09 4.73 -2.61
C GLY A 69 -1.00 6.02 -3.41
N GLN A 70 -1.77 7.04 -3.01
CA GLN A 70 -1.74 8.37 -3.63
C GLN A 70 -0.35 9.01 -3.50
N ARG A 71 0.28 8.91 -2.32
CA ARG A 71 1.63 9.45 -2.12
C ARG A 71 2.66 8.71 -2.95
N ARG A 72 2.58 7.39 -3.06
CA ARG A 72 3.48 6.55 -3.87
C ARG A 72 3.38 6.91 -5.34
N GLN A 73 2.15 7.05 -5.88
CA GLN A 73 1.94 7.46 -7.26
C GLN A 73 2.53 8.85 -7.54
N LYS A 74 2.30 9.80 -6.63
CA LYS A 74 2.87 11.16 -6.75
C LYS A 74 4.40 11.14 -6.75
N LEU A 75 5.02 10.40 -5.83
CA LEU A 75 6.49 10.27 -5.78
C LEU A 75 7.07 9.61 -7.04
N ASN A 76 6.39 8.60 -7.57
CA ASN A 76 6.80 7.97 -8.82
C ASN A 76 6.71 8.94 -10.01
N ALA A 77 5.64 9.74 -10.09
CA ALA A 77 5.52 10.76 -11.13
C ALA A 77 6.60 11.85 -11.01
N GLU A 78 6.91 12.30 -9.78
CA GLU A 78 7.98 13.26 -9.51
C GLU A 78 9.36 12.71 -9.90
N ASN A 79 9.64 11.44 -9.58
CA ASN A 79 10.90 10.80 -9.98
C ASN A 79 10.98 10.58 -11.49
N GLN A 80 9.88 10.19 -12.14
CA GLN A 80 9.84 10.04 -13.59
C GLN A 80 10.10 11.38 -14.30
N ALA A 81 9.51 12.47 -13.80
CA ALA A 81 9.76 13.81 -14.36
C ALA A 81 11.25 14.18 -14.30
N LYS A 82 11.91 13.93 -13.15
CA LYS A 82 13.36 14.16 -13.01
C LYS A 82 14.19 13.31 -13.97
N LEU A 83 13.81 12.05 -14.18
CA LEU A 83 14.50 11.18 -15.14
C LEU A 83 14.36 11.68 -16.58
N VAL A 84 13.19 12.20 -16.95
CA VAL A 84 12.97 12.80 -18.28
C VAL A 84 13.81 14.07 -18.47
N GLU A 85 13.98 14.87 -17.42
CA GLU A 85 14.85 16.05 -17.45
C GLU A 85 16.35 15.68 -17.58
N GLU A 86 16.80 14.63 -16.86
CA GLU A 86 18.19 14.16 -16.89
C GLU A 86 18.53 13.43 -18.21
N PHE A 87 17.55 12.73 -18.78
CA PHE A 87 17.68 11.96 -20.02
C PHE A 87 16.61 12.41 -21.03
N PRO A 88 16.76 13.62 -21.60
CA PRO A 88 15.79 14.14 -22.55
C PRO A 88 15.76 13.25 -23.80
N GLU A 89 14.58 13.13 -24.39
CA GLU A 89 14.42 12.42 -25.66
C GLU A 89 15.30 13.07 -26.74
N PRO A 90 16.11 12.29 -27.48
CA PRO A 90 16.89 12.84 -28.58
C PRO A 90 15.97 13.45 -29.62
N THR A 91 15.99 14.77 -29.75
CA THR A 91 15.43 15.44 -30.92
C THR A 91 16.36 15.11 -32.07
N GLY A 92 15.86 14.47 -33.14
CA GLY A 92 16.65 13.89 -34.25
C GLY A 92 17.61 14.81 -35.03
N ASP A 93 17.94 15.98 -34.49
CA ASP A 93 19.08 16.82 -34.86
C ASP A 93 20.37 16.25 -34.26
N ALA A 94 20.74 15.04 -34.71
CA ALA A 94 22.15 14.66 -34.69
C ALA A 94 22.87 15.47 -35.80
N PRO A 95 24.14 15.87 -35.61
CA PRO A 95 24.92 16.54 -36.66
C PRO A 95 25.04 15.71 -37.94
#